data_AF-A0A9E0ML76-F1
#
_entry.id   AF-A0A9E0ML76-F1
#
_cell.length_a   1.000
_cell.length_b   1.000
_cell.length_c   1.000
_cell.angle_alpha   90.00
_cell.angle_beta   90.00
_cell.angle_gamma   90.00
#
_symmetry.space_group_name_H-M   'P 1'
#
loop_
_entity.id
_entity.type
_entity.pdbx_description
1 polymer ?
#
loop_
_entity_poly.entity_id
_entity_poly.type
_entity_poly.pdbx_seq_one_letter_code
_entity_poly.pdbx_strand_id
1 'polypeptide(L)'
;MFSAHEALTALRNAAAKDMSAATDLWPFLTVAVAIVRGDATYDRVPFVTAAAPHIAPAELAIAGCVDRLESLLVSTFYSDEWLSACERRSQLEALRTFWPQALEQMGLLFFDCEGVDDLLRRKGEHEGGLRPEQIPPGTPTSHWWWWYPAPPPA
;
A
#
# COMPACT_ATOMS: atom_id res chain seq x y z
N MET A 1 -0.03 -16.54 -1.77
CA MET A 1 1.09 -15.58 -1.88
C MET A 1 1.41 -15.42 -3.36
N PHE A 2 1.49 -14.19 -3.87
CA PHE A 2 1.73 -13.94 -5.29
C PHE A 2 3.22 -14.10 -5.63
N SER A 3 3.52 -14.59 -6.82
CA SER A 3 4.89 -14.58 -7.35
C SER A 3 5.30 -13.18 -7.81
N ALA A 4 6.62 -12.93 -7.88
CA ALA A 4 7.16 -11.70 -8.47
C ALA A 4 6.70 -11.50 -9.93
N HIS A 5 6.54 -12.60 -10.68
CA HIS A 5 6.06 -12.54 -12.06
C HIS A 5 4.60 -12.08 -12.15
N GLU A 6 3.70 -12.63 -11.33
CA GLU A 6 2.29 -12.20 -11.27
C GLU A 6 2.17 -10.74 -10.86
N ALA A 7 2.94 -10.31 -9.86
CA ALA A 7 3.02 -8.93 -9.41
C ALA A 7 3.43 -7.96 -10.54
N LEU A 8 4.51 -8.27 -11.26
CA LEU A 8 4.97 -7.44 -12.38
C LEU A 8 3.99 -7.44 -13.55
N THR A 9 3.30 -8.56 -13.80
CA THR A 9 2.25 -8.64 -14.83
C THR A 9 1.05 -7.77 -14.47
N ALA A 10 0.62 -7.77 -13.20
CA ALA A 10 -0.46 -6.88 -12.73
C ALA A 10 -0.12 -5.40 -12.95
N LEU A 11 1.10 -4.98 -12.61
CA LEU A 11 1.56 -3.61 -12.84
C LEU A 11 1.61 -3.27 -14.35
N ARG A 12 2.11 -4.18 -15.19
CA ARG A 12 2.16 -3.96 -16.64
C ARG A 12 0.77 -3.81 -17.25
N ASN A 13 -0.20 -4.59 -16.78
CA ASN A 13 -1.58 -4.48 -17.22
C ASN A 13 -2.17 -3.11 -16.82
N ALA A 14 -1.88 -2.64 -15.60
CA ALA A 14 -2.29 -1.31 -15.14
C ALA A 14 -1.66 -0.19 -15.98
N ALA A 15 -0.38 -0.34 -16.31
CA ALA A 15 0.36 0.58 -17.16
C ALA A 15 -0.16 0.65 -18.61
N ALA A 16 -0.77 -0.42 -19.12
CA ALA A 16 -1.26 -0.49 -20.51
C ALA A 16 -2.57 0.28 -20.75
N LYS A 17 -3.17 0.90 -19.71
CA LYS A 17 -4.41 1.69 -19.78
C LYS A 17 -5.60 0.95 -20.40
N ASP A 18 -5.65 -0.37 -20.28
CA ASP A 18 -6.83 -1.14 -20.67
C ASP A 18 -7.95 -0.87 -19.65
N MET A 19 -8.77 0.15 -19.94
CA MET A 19 -9.90 0.59 -19.11
C MET A 19 -10.97 -0.48 -18.92
N SER A 20 -10.94 -1.58 -19.68
CA SER A 20 -11.93 -2.66 -19.58
C SER A 20 -11.72 -3.59 -18.39
N ALA A 21 -10.52 -3.59 -17.80
CA ALA A 21 -10.22 -4.29 -16.56
C ALA A 21 -9.98 -3.23 -15.48
N ALA A 22 -10.85 -3.16 -14.47
CA ALA A 22 -10.53 -2.51 -13.20
C ALA A 22 -9.16 -3.03 -12.74
N THR A 23 -8.10 -2.26 -12.94
CA THR A 23 -6.76 -2.86 -12.95
C THR A 23 -6.29 -3.00 -11.53
N ASP A 24 -6.47 -4.20 -11.02
CA ASP A 24 -6.15 -4.56 -9.65
C ASP A 24 -4.63 -4.60 -9.46
N LEU A 25 -4.10 -3.58 -8.77
CA LEU A 25 -2.70 -3.52 -8.35
C LEU A 25 -2.41 -4.41 -7.13
N TRP A 26 -3.41 -5.10 -6.58
CA TRP A 26 -3.27 -5.91 -5.38
C TRP A 26 -2.10 -6.91 -5.44
N PRO A 27 -1.88 -7.69 -6.51
CA PRO A 27 -0.74 -8.60 -6.56
C PRO A 27 0.60 -7.87 -6.47
N PHE A 28 0.72 -6.75 -7.21
CA PHE A 28 1.91 -5.92 -7.23
C PHE A 28 2.23 -5.32 -5.86
N LEU A 29 1.23 -4.68 -5.25
CA LEU A 29 1.37 -3.99 -3.98
C LEU A 29 1.60 -4.96 -2.82
N THR A 30 1.00 -6.15 -2.87
CA THR A 30 1.24 -7.22 -1.87
C THR A 30 2.70 -7.65 -1.87
N VAL A 31 3.30 -7.88 -3.04
CA VAL A 31 4.73 -8.23 -3.14
C VAL A 31 5.62 -7.06 -2.70
N ALA A 32 5.29 -5.83 -3.06
CA ALA A 32 6.04 -4.65 -2.62
C ALA A 32 6.05 -4.53 -1.07
N VAL A 33 4.91 -4.73 -0.41
CA VAL A 33 4.84 -4.74 1.06
C VAL A 33 5.63 -5.90 1.67
N ALA A 34 5.57 -7.09 1.07
CA ALA A 34 6.38 -8.22 1.55
C ALA A 34 7.89 -7.92 1.52
N ILE A 35 8.36 -7.26 0.45
CA ILE A 35 9.75 -6.80 0.35
C ILE A 35 10.09 -5.76 1.44
N VAL A 36 9.20 -4.78 1.69
CA VAL A 36 9.38 -3.79 2.78
C VAL A 36 9.49 -4.49 4.14
N ARG A 37 8.72 -5.56 4.36
CA ARG A 37 8.76 -6.38 5.58
C ARG A 37 9.97 -7.31 5.69
N GLY A 38 10.85 -7.32 4.69
CA GLY A 38 12.04 -8.17 4.67
C GLY A 38 11.77 -9.64 4.34
N ASP A 39 10.69 -9.94 3.62
CA ASP A 39 10.42 -11.30 3.14
C ASP A 39 11.52 -11.74 2.16
N ALA A 40 12.31 -12.74 2.58
CA ALA A 40 13.46 -13.26 1.84
C ALA A 40 13.07 -14.02 0.55
N THR A 41 11.78 -14.29 0.33
CA THR A 41 11.27 -14.93 -0.89
C THR A 41 11.48 -14.06 -2.13
N TYR A 42 11.56 -12.74 -1.95
CA TYR A 42 11.67 -11.79 -3.04
C TYR A 42 13.02 -11.09 -3.03
N ASP A 43 13.72 -11.11 -4.16
CA ASP A 43 14.87 -10.25 -4.35
C ASP A 43 14.40 -8.82 -4.64
N ARG A 44 14.69 -7.92 -3.71
CA ARG A 44 14.33 -6.50 -3.78
C ARG A 44 14.86 -5.85 -5.05
N VAL A 45 16.12 -6.07 -5.40
CA VAL A 45 16.78 -5.28 -6.46
C VAL A 45 16.17 -5.57 -7.84
N PRO A 46 16.09 -6.83 -8.31
CA PRO A 46 15.47 -7.17 -9.58
C PRO A 46 14.00 -6.76 -9.65
N PHE A 47 13.24 -6.93 -8.56
CA PHE A 47 11.83 -6.57 -8.53
C PHE A 47 11.63 -5.06 -8.71
N VAL A 48 12.35 -4.25 -7.92
CA VAL A 48 12.25 -2.78 -7.97
C VAL A 48 12.68 -2.24 -9.33
N THR A 49 13.78 -2.77 -9.88
CA THR A 49 14.28 -2.39 -11.21
C THR A 49 13.30 -2.77 -12.33
N ALA A 50 12.70 -3.97 -12.28
CA ALA A 50 11.77 -4.42 -13.30
C ALA A 50 10.43 -3.67 -13.28
N ALA A 51 9.99 -3.20 -12.11
CA ALA A 51 8.76 -2.43 -11.95
C ALA A 51 8.90 -0.97 -12.38
N ALA A 52 10.07 -0.36 -12.19
CA ALA A 52 10.34 1.06 -12.42
C ALA A 52 9.75 1.65 -13.73
N PRO A 53 9.93 1.05 -14.92
CA PRO A 53 9.41 1.62 -16.18
C PRO A 53 7.88 1.63 -16.28
N HIS A 54 7.17 0.94 -15.38
CA HIS A 54 5.73 0.80 -15.41
C HIS A 54 5.00 1.61 -14.32
N ILE A 55 5.73 2.19 -13.36
CA ILE A 55 5.13 2.97 -12.26
C ILE A 55 4.42 4.21 -12.79
N ALA A 56 5.13 5.07 -13.53
CA ALA A 56 4.54 6.30 -14.05
C ALA A 56 3.37 6.04 -15.03
N PRO A 57 3.47 5.09 -15.98
CA PRO A 57 2.32 4.72 -16.80
C PRO A 57 1.09 4.20 -16.03
N ALA A 58 1.28 3.65 -14.82
CA ALA A 58 0.21 3.13 -13.96
C ALA A 58 -0.41 4.19 -13.04
N GLU A 59 -0.13 5.48 -13.25
CA GLU A 59 -0.61 6.63 -12.46
C GLU A 59 -2.08 6.52 -12.04
N LEU A 60 -2.98 6.30 -12.99
CA LEU A 60 -4.43 6.24 -12.72
C LEU A 60 -4.81 5.11 -11.77
N ALA A 61 -4.19 3.93 -11.92
CA ALA A 61 -4.44 2.79 -11.05
C ALA A 61 -3.89 3.02 -9.64
N ILE A 62 -2.74 3.70 -9.55
CA ILE A 62 -2.11 4.11 -8.29
C ILE A 62 -2.98 5.16 -7.58
N ALA A 63 -3.44 6.19 -8.28
CA ALA A 63 -4.37 7.20 -7.73
C ALA A 63 -5.64 6.54 -7.20
N GLY A 64 -6.23 5.60 -7.96
CA GLY A 64 -7.40 4.85 -7.52
C GLY A 64 -7.17 3.99 -6.26
N CYS A 65 -5.93 3.62 -5.91
CA CYS A 65 -5.65 2.98 -4.62
C CYS A 65 -5.84 3.93 -3.44
N VAL A 66 -5.53 5.21 -3.61
CA VAL A 66 -5.71 6.26 -2.60
C VAL A 66 -7.18 6.54 -2.41
N ASP A 67 -7.91 6.81 -3.49
CA ASP A 67 -9.35 7.09 -3.46
C ASP A 67 -10.12 5.96 -2.75
N ARG A 68 -9.72 4.71 -2.99
CA ARG A 68 -10.31 3.53 -2.32
C ARG A 68 -10.00 3.49 -0.83
N LEU A 69 -8.78 3.86 -0.41
CA LEU A 69 -8.43 3.91 1.01
C LEU A 69 -9.17 5.07 1.70
N GLU A 70 -9.20 6.25 1.11
CA GLU A 70 -9.95 7.39 1.66
C GLU A 70 -11.44 7.05 1.79
N SER A 71 -12.04 6.50 0.72
CA SER A 71 -13.44 6.06 0.72
C SER A 71 -13.71 5.01 1.79
N LEU A 72 -12.78 4.08 2.00
CA LEU A 72 -12.87 3.11 3.09
C LEU A 72 -12.86 3.83 4.44
N LEU A 73 -11.89 4.71 4.70
CA LEU A 73 -11.72 5.37 6.00
C LEU A 73 -12.88 6.27 6.42
N VAL A 74 -13.58 6.88 5.45
CA VAL A 74 -14.78 7.69 5.74
C VAL A 74 -16.05 6.85 5.89
N SER A 75 -16.01 5.55 5.57
CA SER A 75 -17.14 4.64 5.72
C SER A 75 -17.27 4.07 7.14
N THR A 76 -18.43 3.53 7.46
CA THR A 76 -18.64 2.73 8.68
C THR A 76 -17.99 1.36 8.52
N PHE A 77 -17.27 0.89 9.55
CA PHE A 77 -16.66 -0.44 9.57
C PHE A 77 -17.59 -1.44 10.27
N TYR A 78 -17.56 -2.70 9.84
CA TYR A 78 -18.41 -3.75 10.39
C TYR A 78 -17.63 -5.00 10.84
N SER A 79 -16.39 -5.19 10.38
CA SER A 79 -15.55 -6.36 10.61
C SER A 79 -14.04 -6.02 10.51
N ASP A 80 -13.36 -6.47 9.45
CA ASP A 80 -11.91 -6.45 9.25
C ASP A 80 -11.46 -5.29 8.34
N GLU A 81 -12.31 -4.29 8.17
CA GLU A 81 -11.99 -3.11 7.36
C GLU A 81 -10.81 -2.32 7.95
N TRP A 82 -10.60 -2.34 9.27
CA TRP A 82 -9.41 -1.73 9.87
C TRP A 82 -8.12 -2.44 9.48
N LEU A 83 -8.13 -3.78 9.45
CA LEU A 83 -7.02 -4.57 8.92
C LEU A 83 -6.77 -4.21 7.45
N SER A 84 -7.84 -4.16 6.65
CA SER A 84 -7.76 -3.77 5.24
C SER A 84 -7.20 -2.37 5.04
N ALA A 85 -7.57 -1.41 5.90
CA ALA A 85 -7.04 -0.05 5.87
C ALA A 85 -5.54 -0.02 6.20
N CYS A 86 -5.11 -0.76 7.22
CA CYS A 86 -3.70 -0.89 7.61
C CYS A 86 -2.84 -1.51 6.49
N GLU A 87 -3.37 -2.52 5.81
CA GLU A 87 -2.73 -3.14 4.65
C GLU A 87 -2.58 -2.17 3.49
N ARG A 88 -3.69 -1.52 3.09
CA ARG A 88 -3.70 -0.54 1.99
C ARG A 88 -2.77 0.63 2.26
N ARG A 89 -2.71 1.14 3.51
CA ARG A 89 -1.77 2.20 3.86
C ARG A 89 -0.31 1.75 3.75
N SER A 90 -0.02 0.50 4.14
CA SER A 90 1.32 -0.09 3.98
C SER A 90 1.70 -0.25 2.51
N GLN A 91 0.73 -0.53 1.64
CA GLN A 91 0.95 -0.59 0.20
C GLN A 91 1.32 0.76 -0.39
N LEU A 92 0.64 1.84 0.02
CA LEU A 92 1.01 3.20 -0.38
C LEU A 92 2.40 3.59 0.14
N GLU A 93 2.75 3.19 1.37
CA GLU A 93 4.09 3.42 1.92
C GLU A 93 5.18 2.66 1.14
N ALA A 94 4.89 1.44 0.67
CA ALA A 94 5.82 0.67 -0.15
C ALA A 94 6.08 1.34 -1.51
N LEU A 95 5.04 1.91 -2.15
CA LEU A 95 5.21 2.72 -3.36
C LEU A 95 6.15 3.90 -3.11
N ARG A 96 5.90 4.65 -2.03
CA ARG A 96 6.71 5.81 -1.62
C ARG A 96 8.16 5.43 -1.32
N THR A 97 8.36 4.27 -0.70
CA THR A 97 9.68 3.76 -0.34
C THR A 97 10.53 3.40 -1.55
N PHE A 98 9.94 2.76 -2.56
CA PHE A 98 10.70 2.23 -3.69
C PHE A 98 10.78 3.16 -4.90
N TRP A 99 9.76 3.97 -5.16
CA TRP A 99 9.71 4.81 -6.36
C TRP A 99 9.33 6.28 -6.08
N PRO A 100 9.98 6.97 -5.12
CA PRO A 100 9.61 8.33 -4.76
C PRO A 100 9.72 9.30 -5.96
N GLN A 101 10.76 9.20 -6.80
CA GLN A 101 10.93 10.10 -7.95
C GLN A 101 9.80 9.95 -8.99
N ALA A 102 9.31 8.73 -9.22
CA ALA A 102 8.21 8.50 -10.14
C ALA A 102 6.91 9.13 -9.60
N LEU A 103 6.67 8.98 -8.30
CA LEU A 103 5.52 9.61 -7.63
C LEU A 103 5.59 11.14 -7.69
N GLU A 104 6.77 11.73 -7.53
CA GLU A 104 7.00 13.17 -7.69
C GLU A 104 6.64 13.68 -9.08
N GLN A 105 7.07 12.97 -10.12
CA GLN A 105 6.77 13.33 -11.50
C GLN A 105 5.27 13.27 -11.82
N MET A 106 4.53 12.38 -11.16
CA MET A 106 3.07 12.29 -11.29
C MET A 106 2.32 13.34 -10.46
N GLY A 107 3.03 14.19 -9.69
CA GLY A 107 2.38 15.06 -8.70
C GLY A 107 1.76 14.28 -7.53
N LEU A 108 2.10 12.99 -7.38
CA LEU A 108 1.64 12.08 -6.35
C LEU A 108 2.64 11.94 -5.20
N LEU A 109 3.76 12.69 -5.17
CA LEU A 109 4.69 12.64 -4.02
C LEU A 109 4.04 13.18 -2.74
N PHE A 110 3.23 14.21 -2.91
CA PHE A 110 2.23 14.64 -1.94
C PHE A 110 0.92 13.93 -2.22
N PHE A 111 0.94 12.59 -2.36
CA PHE A 111 -0.18 11.79 -1.90
C PHE A 111 -0.68 12.48 -0.63
N ASP A 112 -1.98 12.69 -0.50
CA ASP A 112 -2.52 13.23 0.74
C ASP A 112 -2.39 12.17 1.85
N CYS A 113 -1.22 11.53 1.98
CA CYS A 113 -0.80 10.72 3.10
C CYS A 113 -0.97 11.50 4.39
N GLU A 114 -0.88 12.83 4.38
CA GLU A 114 -1.23 13.64 5.55
C GLU A 114 -2.73 13.55 5.84
N GLY A 115 -3.60 13.75 4.85
CA GLY A 115 -5.05 13.57 4.97
C GLY A 115 -5.48 12.14 5.26
N VAL A 116 -4.89 11.14 4.62
CA VAL A 116 -5.08 9.71 4.88
C VAL A 116 -4.59 9.34 6.27
N ASP A 117 -3.43 9.84 6.71
CA ASP A 117 -2.93 9.61 8.07
C ASP A 117 -3.84 10.28 9.09
N ASP A 118 -4.39 11.46 8.81
CA ASP A 118 -5.38 12.12 9.65
C ASP A 118 -6.71 11.36 9.71
N LEU A 119 -7.18 10.84 8.58
CA LEU A 119 -8.34 9.95 8.52
C LEU A 119 -8.08 8.65 9.31
N LEU A 120 -6.89 8.06 9.17
CA LEU A 120 -6.46 6.88 9.93
C LEU A 120 -6.43 7.16 11.43
N ARG A 121 -5.91 8.32 11.87
CA ARG A 121 -5.91 8.69 13.30
C ARG A 121 -7.33 8.82 13.83
N ARG A 122 -8.19 9.58 13.15
CA ARG A 122 -9.59 9.76 13.55
C ARG A 122 -10.34 8.42 13.60
N LYS A 123 -10.11 7.56 12.62
CA LYS A 123 -10.72 6.23 12.56
C LYS A 123 -10.18 5.31 13.66
N GLY A 124 -8.86 5.27 13.81
CA GLY A 124 -8.17 4.43 14.79
C GLY A 124 -8.41 4.81 16.25
N GLU A 125 -8.82 6.06 16.54
CA GLU A 125 -9.32 6.44 17.88
C GLU A 125 -10.56 5.64 18.29
N HIS A 126 -11.35 5.18 17.32
CA HIS A 126 -12.56 4.38 17.54
C HIS A 126 -12.33 2.87 17.37
N GLU A 127 -11.59 2.48 16.32
CA GLU A 127 -11.35 1.05 16.02
C GLU A 127 -10.29 0.42 16.94
N GLY A 128 -9.35 1.23 17.44
CA GLY A 128 -8.23 0.77 18.26
C GLY A 128 -7.14 0.06 17.45
N GLY A 129 -6.10 -0.41 18.16
CA GLY A 129 -5.00 -1.14 17.56
C GLY A 129 -5.39 -2.58 17.23
N LEU A 130 -4.71 -3.17 16.25
CA LEU A 130 -4.89 -4.59 15.93
C LEU A 130 -4.25 -5.46 17.02
N ARG A 131 -4.80 -6.66 17.24
CA ARG A 131 -4.17 -7.64 18.13
C ARG A 131 -2.83 -8.10 17.53
N PRO A 132 -1.82 -8.46 18.35
CA PRO A 132 -0.51 -8.86 17.85
C PRO A 132 -0.56 -9.97 16.78
N GLU A 133 -1.50 -10.90 16.88
CA GLU A 133 -1.64 -12.01 15.92
C GLU A 133 -2.18 -11.57 14.55
N GLN A 134 -2.79 -10.39 14.48
CA GLN A 134 -3.30 -9.79 13.24
C GLN A 134 -2.25 -8.90 12.55
N ILE A 135 -1.17 -8.54 13.23
CA ILE A 135 -0.10 -7.69 12.69
C ILE A 135 0.91 -8.60 11.97
N PRO A 136 1.11 -8.44 10.65
CA PRO A 136 2.00 -9.32 9.92
C PRO A 136 3.45 -9.22 10.43
N PRO A 137 4.18 -10.35 10.54
CA PRO A 137 5.59 -10.35 10.90
C PRO A 137 6.42 -9.43 10.00
N GLY A 138 7.40 -8.75 10.59
CA GLY A 138 8.29 -7.84 9.87
C GLY A 138 7.65 -6.49 9.50
N THR A 139 6.42 -6.19 9.94
CA THR A 139 5.82 -4.86 9.77
C THR A 139 6.72 -3.79 10.39
N PRO A 140 7.18 -2.80 9.62
CA PRO A 140 8.06 -1.75 10.15
C PRO A 140 7.37 -0.93 11.24
N THR A 141 8.11 -0.51 12.27
CA THR A 141 7.58 0.36 13.34
C THR A 141 7.18 1.75 12.83
N SER A 142 7.71 2.18 11.68
CA SER A 142 7.25 3.39 10.98
C SER A 142 5.81 3.28 10.48
N HIS A 143 5.26 2.06 10.33
CA HIS A 143 3.87 1.82 9.95
C HIS A 143 2.97 1.91 11.19
N TRP A 144 2.98 3.05 11.87
CA TRP A 144 2.37 3.24 13.19
C TRP A 144 0.88 2.87 13.26
N TRP A 145 0.16 2.96 12.13
CA TRP A 145 -1.27 2.68 12.03
C TRP A 145 -1.67 1.25 12.41
N TRP A 146 -0.76 0.28 12.41
CA TRP A 146 -1.04 -1.09 12.89
C TRP A 146 -1.27 -1.16 14.41
N TRP A 147 -0.67 -0.24 15.16
CA TRP A 147 -0.70 -0.21 16.63
C TRP A 147 -1.55 0.93 17.19
N TYR A 148 -1.89 1.93 16.38
CA TYR A 148 -2.62 3.12 16.81
C TYR A 148 -3.94 2.75 17.50
N PRO A 149 -4.30 3.37 18.65
CA PRO A 149 -3.70 4.56 19.25
C PRO A 149 -2.47 4.31 20.14
N ALA A 150 -2.07 3.05 20.34
CA ALA A 150 -0.85 2.74 21.06
C ALA A 150 0.39 3.04 20.18
N PRO A 151 1.54 3.39 20.78
CA PRO A 151 2.78 3.47 20.03
C PRO A 151 3.19 2.06 19.56
N PRO A 152 3.88 1.97 18.40
CA PRO A 152 4.54 0.74 17.97
C PRO A 152 5.56 0.26 19.02
N PRO A 153 5.87 -1.05 19.05
CA PRO A 153 6.96 -1.55 19.89
C PRO A 153 8.29 -0.88 19.52
N ALA A 154 9.13 -0.65 20.53
CA ALA A 154 10.46 -0.06 20.37
C ALA A 154 11.46 -1.04 19.75
#